data_AF-A0A264VNE9-F1
#
_entry.id   AF-A0A264VNE9-F1
#
_cell.length_a   1.000
_cell.length_b   1.000
_cell.length_c   1.000
_cell.angle_alpha   90.00
_cell.angle_beta   90.00
_cell.angle_gamma   90.00
#
_symmetry.space_group_name_H-M   'P 1'
#
loop_
_entity.id
_entity.type
_entity.pdbx_description
1 polymer ?
#
loop_
_entity_poly.entity_id
_entity_poly.type
_entity_poly.pdbx_seq_one_letter_code
_entity_poly.pdbx_strand_id
1 'polypeptide(L)'
;MSENELKQLIAMLLEDAKRIQQIEPNAGTAARINAAKKALASGVFDALLMLVASAYRLAIAEAGYEYTVGADGSLLVRDPVQCSNGAFKWVEHNIVKLSSNDEASKFLLERS
;
A
#
# COMPACT_ATOMS: atom_id res chain seq x y z
N MET A 1 -19.42 -10.33 7.57
CA MET A 1 -19.12 -8.89 7.46
C MET A 1 -17.63 -8.76 7.16
N SER A 2 -17.28 -8.17 6.03
CA SER A 2 -15.89 -7.91 5.63
C SER A 2 -15.33 -6.69 6.36
N GLU A 3 -14.00 -6.57 6.39
CA GLU A 3 -13.32 -5.40 6.99
C GLU A 3 -13.75 -4.09 6.33
N ASN A 4 -14.03 -4.11 5.02
CA ASN A 4 -14.45 -2.95 4.27
C ASN A 4 -15.89 -2.52 4.62
N GLU A 5 -16.79 -3.49 4.81
CA GLU A 5 -18.17 -3.24 5.29
C GLU A 5 -18.18 -2.66 6.70
N LEU A 6 -17.30 -3.16 7.59
CA LEU A 6 -17.16 -2.64 8.95
C LEU A 6 -16.65 -1.18 8.94
N LYS A 7 -15.65 -0.86 8.11
CA LYS A 7 -15.14 0.50 7.95
C LYS A 7 -16.21 1.46 7.43
N GLN A 8 -17.03 1.03 6.46
CA GLN A 8 -18.14 1.81 5.94
C GLN A 8 -19.23 2.06 7.00
N LEU A 9 -19.59 1.04 7.77
CA LEU A 9 -20.54 1.19 8.88
C LEU A 9 -20.05 2.17 9.94
N ILE A 10 -18.77 2.07 10.33
CA ILE A 10 -18.16 3.01 11.29
C ILE A 10 -18.15 4.44 10.73
N ALA A 11 -17.88 4.62 9.43
CA ALA A 11 -17.90 5.93 8.78
C ALA A 11 -19.30 6.57 8.83
N MET A 12 -20.35 5.81 8.51
CA MET A 12 -21.74 6.29 8.57
C MET A 12 -22.13 6.70 10.00
N LEU A 13 -21.82 5.87 11.00
CA LEU A 13 -22.09 6.18 12.40
C LEU A 13 -21.35 7.44 12.88
N LEU A 14 -20.13 7.67 12.38
CA LEU A 14 -19.35 8.86 12.70
C LEU A 14 -19.97 10.12 12.09
N GLU A 15 -20.56 10.04 10.91
CA GLU A 15 -21.28 11.15 10.28
C GLU A 15 -22.56 11.50 11.03
N ASP A 16 -23.32 10.51 11.47
CA ASP A 16 -24.50 10.71 12.32
C ASP A 16 -24.12 11.37 13.64
N ALA A 17 -23.06 10.88 14.31
CA ALA A 17 -22.57 11.47 15.55
C ALA A 17 -22.14 12.93 15.38
N LYS A 18 -21.54 13.30 14.24
CA LYS A 18 -21.19 14.70 13.93
C LYS A 18 -22.42 15.57 13.74
N ARG A 19 -23.45 15.08 13.04
CA ARG A 19 -24.71 15.81 12.85
C ARG A 19 -25.39 16.10 14.18
N ILE A 20 -25.46 15.10 15.05
CA ILE A 20 -26.02 15.25 16.40
C ILE A 20 -25.20 16.27 17.21
N GLN A 21 -23.86 16.20 17.14
CA GLN A 21 -22.97 17.14 17.84
C GLN A 21 -23.15 18.61 17.42
N GLN A 22 -23.64 18.89 16.22
CA GLN A 22 -23.94 20.27 15.76
C GLN A 22 -25.24 20.80 16.35
N ILE A 23 -26.19 19.92 16.68
CA ILE A 23 -27.49 20.26 17.26
C ILE A 23 -27.38 20.34 18.78
N GLU A 24 -26.69 19.38 19.39
CA GLU A 24 -26.49 19.28 20.83
C GLU A 24 -25.00 19.04 21.14
N PRO A 25 -24.23 20.12 21.40
CA PRO A 25 -22.81 20.00 21.65
C PRO A 25 -22.51 19.25 22.96
N ASN A 26 -21.91 18.06 22.85
CA ASN A 26 -21.41 17.30 23.99
C ASN A 26 -19.88 17.14 23.93
N ALA A 27 -19.17 17.62 24.95
CA ALA A 27 -17.70 17.57 24.98
C ALA A 27 -17.15 16.13 24.94
N GLY A 28 -17.83 15.18 25.60
CA GLY A 28 -17.45 13.76 25.58
C GLY A 28 -17.64 13.11 24.22
N THR A 29 -18.71 13.46 23.51
CA THR A 29 -18.95 12.99 22.14
C THR A 29 -17.94 13.58 21.16
N ALA A 30 -17.58 14.85 21.27
CA ALA A 30 -16.52 15.46 20.47
C ALA A 30 -15.16 14.75 20.66
N ALA A 31 -14.79 14.39 21.89
CA ALA A 31 -13.57 13.65 22.17
C ALA A 31 -13.57 12.25 21.51
N ARG A 32 -14.69 11.53 21.56
CA ARG A 32 -14.86 10.22 20.91
C ARG A 32 -14.84 10.32 19.38
N ILE A 33 -15.45 11.34 18.79
CA ILE A 33 -15.38 11.61 17.34
C ILE A 33 -13.93 11.86 16.92
N ASN A 34 -13.17 12.65 17.69
CA ASN A 34 -11.77 12.90 17.39
C ASN A 34 -10.90 11.64 17.56
N ALA A 35 -11.14 10.82 18.57
CA ALA A 35 -10.45 9.55 18.75
C ALA A 35 -10.74 8.58 17.59
N ALA A 36 -11.99 8.47 17.16
CA ALA A 36 -12.38 7.63 16.03
C ALA A 36 -11.79 8.14 14.70
N LYS A 37 -11.82 9.46 14.44
CA LYS A 37 -11.13 10.06 13.28
C LYS A 37 -9.64 9.77 13.31
N LYS A 38 -9.00 9.90 14.47
CA LYS A 38 -7.58 9.61 14.64
C LYS A 38 -7.29 8.13 14.43
N ALA A 39 -8.13 7.21 14.91
CA ALA A 39 -7.98 5.77 14.69
C ALA A 39 -8.12 5.41 13.19
N LEU A 40 -9.14 5.96 12.51
CA LEU A 40 -9.35 5.80 11.07
C LEU A 40 -8.19 6.40 10.24
N ALA A 41 -7.73 7.60 10.59
CA ALA A 41 -6.64 8.29 9.91
C ALA A 41 -5.25 7.76 10.30
N SER A 42 -5.14 7.07 11.45
CA SER A 42 -3.84 6.70 12.00
C SER A 42 -3.09 5.72 11.12
N GLY A 43 -3.74 5.10 10.11
CA GLY A 43 -3.04 4.43 9.02
C GLY A 43 -1.88 3.60 9.53
N VAL A 44 -2.01 3.01 10.73
CA VAL A 44 -0.92 2.26 11.35
C VAL A 44 -0.60 1.08 10.44
N PHE A 45 -1.62 0.63 9.70
CA PHE A 45 -1.50 -0.23 8.55
C PHE A 45 -0.66 0.36 7.40
N ASP A 46 -0.89 1.60 6.94
CA ASP A 46 -0.10 2.24 5.87
C ASP A 46 1.35 2.54 6.28
N ALA A 47 1.57 2.94 7.53
CA ALA A 47 2.91 3.16 8.06
C ALA A 47 3.68 1.84 8.27
N LEU A 48 3.02 0.77 8.74
CA LEU A 48 3.58 -0.58 8.77
C LEU A 48 3.77 -1.15 7.36
N LEU A 49 2.88 -0.89 6.40
CA LEU A 49 3.04 -1.28 5.01
C LEU A 49 4.26 -0.60 4.40
N MET A 50 4.44 0.70 4.66
CA MET A 50 5.62 1.47 4.26
C MET A 50 6.92 0.96 4.91
N LEU A 51 6.85 0.51 6.17
CA LEU A 51 8.00 -0.04 6.89
C LEU A 51 8.35 -1.47 6.44
N VAL A 52 7.36 -2.34 6.24
CA VAL A 52 7.55 -3.70 5.68
C VAL A 52 8.05 -3.61 4.24
N ALA A 53 7.53 -2.66 3.46
CA ALA A 53 8.03 -2.38 2.12
C ALA A 53 9.49 -1.92 2.09
N SER A 54 10.06 -1.41 3.19
CA SER A 54 11.43 -0.90 3.22
C SER A 54 12.51 -1.99 3.07
N ALA A 55 12.27 -3.20 3.58
CA ALA A 55 13.30 -4.25 3.60
C ALA A 55 13.61 -4.82 2.21
N TYR A 56 12.60 -5.06 1.38
CA TYR A 56 12.81 -5.61 0.03
C TYR A 56 12.92 -4.54 -1.06
N ARG A 57 12.43 -3.31 -0.82
CA ARG A 57 12.80 -2.14 -1.66
C ARG A 57 14.31 -1.98 -1.77
N LEU A 58 15.00 -2.16 -0.64
CA LEU A 58 16.45 -2.10 -0.60
C LEU A 58 17.06 -3.25 -1.40
N ALA A 59 16.62 -4.49 -1.20
CA ALA A 59 17.13 -5.65 -1.94
C ALA A 59 16.92 -5.53 -3.47
N ILE A 60 15.76 -5.06 -3.93
CA ILE A 60 15.48 -4.83 -5.37
C ILE A 60 16.40 -3.73 -5.93
N ALA A 61 16.60 -2.64 -5.17
CA ALA A 61 17.51 -1.56 -5.56
C ALA A 61 18.98 -2.01 -5.60
N GLU A 62 19.42 -2.79 -4.61
CA GLU A 62 20.77 -3.34 -4.52
C GLU A 62 21.06 -4.32 -5.66
N ALA A 63 20.04 -5.08 -6.08
CA ALA A 63 20.10 -5.92 -7.28
C ALA A 63 20.07 -5.12 -8.60
N GLY A 64 19.95 -3.78 -8.54
CA GLY A 64 20.07 -2.89 -9.69
C GLY A 64 18.79 -2.67 -10.49
N TYR A 65 17.63 -3.08 -9.98
CA TYR A 65 16.35 -2.91 -10.67
C TYR A 65 15.72 -1.55 -10.38
N GLU A 66 15.19 -0.92 -11.43
CA GLU A 66 14.30 0.24 -11.28
C GLU A 66 12.91 -0.19 -10.80
N TYR A 67 12.29 0.58 -9.90
CA TYR A 67 10.92 0.33 -9.47
C TYR A 67 10.16 1.61 -9.11
N THR A 68 8.83 1.50 -9.09
CA THR A 68 7.95 2.50 -8.48
C THR A 68 7.07 1.87 -7.39
N VAL A 69 6.55 2.68 -6.49
CA VAL A 69 5.66 2.22 -5.41
C VAL A 69 4.21 2.46 -5.82
N GLY A 70 3.41 1.40 -5.85
CA GLY A 70 1.97 1.47 -6.09
C GLY A 70 1.20 2.08 -4.92
N ALA A 71 -0.01 2.58 -5.18
CA ALA A 71 -0.88 3.15 -4.14
C ALA A 71 -1.28 2.15 -3.05
N ASP A 72 -1.20 0.84 -3.35
CA ASP A 72 -1.42 -0.28 -2.43
C ASP A 72 -0.14 -0.75 -1.72
N GLY A 73 0.97 -0.02 -1.84
CA GLY A 73 2.25 -0.34 -1.23
C GLY A 73 3.10 -1.37 -1.99
N SER A 74 2.58 -1.97 -3.07
CA SER A 74 3.32 -2.90 -3.92
C SER A 74 4.49 -2.22 -4.66
N LEU A 75 5.48 -3.01 -5.06
CA LEU A 75 6.55 -2.54 -5.96
C LEU A 75 6.23 -2.93 -7.40
N LEU A 76 6.31 -1.95 -8.29
CA LEU A 76 6.24 -2.15 -9.73
C LEU A 76 7.67 -2.11 -10.26
N VAL A 77 8.28 -3.28 -10.36
CA VAL A 77 9.67 -3.46 -10.78
C VAL A 77 9.76 -3.52 -12.30
N ARG A 78 10.73 -2.84 -12.88
CA ARG A 78 11.07 -2.89 -14.31
C ARG A 78 12.07 -4.00 -14.56
N ASP A 79 11.57 -5.15 -14.97
CA ASP A 79 12.36 -6.34 -15.28
C ASP A 79 12.89 -6.27 -16.73
N PRO A 80 14.21 -6.13 -16.96
CA PRO A 80 14.77 -6.07 -18.30
C PRO A 80 14.76 -7.46 -18.95
N VAL A 81 14.11 -7.58 -20.10
CA VAL A 81 14.05 -8.80 -20.90
C VAL A 81 14.83 -8.59 -22.18
N GLN A 82 15.80 -9.46 -22.42
CA GLN A 82 16.57 -9.49 -23.66
C GLN A 82 15.72 -10.11 -24.77
N CYS A 83 15.36 -9.31 -25.76
CA CYS A 83 14.59 -9.73 -26.91
C CYS A 83 15.49 -9.81 -28.14
N SER A 84 15.19 -10.74 -29.05
CA SER A 84 15.90 -10.87 -30.32
C SER A 84 14.99 -11.28 -31.46
N ASN A 85 15.17 -10.68 -32.63
CA ASN A 85 14.54 -11.10 -33.88
C ASN A 85 15.60 -11.15 -34.98
N GLY A 86 16.10 -12.35 -35.27
CA GLY A 86 17.23 -12.56 -36.17
C GLY A 86 18.48 -11.85 -35.65
N ALA A 87 19.00 -10.89 -36.44
CA ALA A 87 20.19 -10.12 -36.09
C ALA A 87 19.92 -8.95 -35.12
N PHE A 88 18.66 -8.54 -34.94
CA PHE A 88 18.30 -7.44 -34.06
C PHE A 88 18.17 -7.93 -32.61
N LYS A 89 18.78 -7.18 -31.69
CA LYS A 89 18.68 -7.40 -30.23
C LYS A 89 18.28 -6.08 -29.55
N TRP A 90 17.39 -6.15 -28.59
CA TRP A 90 16.96 -5.00 -27.80
C TRP A 90 16.54 -5.44 -26.40
N VAL A 91 16.36 -4.47 -25.50
CA VAL A 91 15.90 -4.72 -24.12
C VAL A 91 14.52 -4.11 -23.96
N GLU A 92 13.55 -4.94 -23.62
CA GLU A 92 12.23 -4.50 -23.18
C GLU A 92 12.17 -4.53 -21.66
N HIS A 93 11.27 -3.74 -21.06
CA HIS A 93 11.08 -3.74 -19.61
C HIS A 93 9.66 -4.18 -19.29
N ASN A 94 9.55 -5.36 -18.70
CA ASN A 94 8.27 -5.85 -18.20
C ASN A 94 8.01 -5.31 -16.80
N ILE A 95 6.77 -4.87 -16.54
CA ILE A 95 6.37 -4.43 -15.21
C ILE A 95 5.94 -5.65 -14.40
N VAL A 96 6.71 -5.96 -13.37
CA VAL A 96 6.40 -7.02 -12.41
C VAL A 96 5.90 -6.38 -11.12
N LYS A 97 4.68 -6.72 -10.71
CA LYS A 97 4.10 -6.27 -9.45
C LYS A 97 4.49 -7.23 -8.33
N LEU A 98 5.18 -6.73 -7.31
CA LEU A 98 5.58 -7.48 -6.12
C LEU A 98 4.84 -6.90 -4.92
N SER A 99 3.96 -7.70 -4.34
CA SER A 99 3.08 -7.29 -3.23
C SER A 99 3.55 -7.82 -1.88
N SER A 100 4.58 -8.68 -1.86
CA SER A 100 5.11 -9.31 -0.64
C SER A 100 6.61 -9.59 -0.70
N ASN A 101 7.20 -9.86 0.46
CA ASN A 101 8.61 -10.24 0.59
C ASN A 101 8.93 -11.56 -0.12
N ASP A 102 8.00 -12.52 -0.08
CA ASP A 102 8.19 -13.84 -0.69
C ASP A 102 8.23 -13.71 -2.22
N GLU A 103 7.36 -12.88 -2.79
CA GLU A 103 7.37 -12.56 -4.23
C GLU A 103 8.67 -11.87 -4.64
N ALA A 104 9.15 -10.90 -3.86
CA ALA A 104 10.41 -10.21 -4.14
C ALA A 104 11.63 -11.14 -4.04
N SER A 105 11.66 -12.00 -3.02
CA SER A 105 12.73 -12.99 -2.85
C SER A 105 12.74 -13.99 -4.01
N LYS A 106 11.56 -14.49 -4.40
CA LYS A 106 11.42 -15.37 -5.56
C LYS A 106 11.85 -14.69 -6.86
N PHE A 107 11.42 -13.45 -7.07
CA PHE A 107 11.83 -12.65 -8.24
C PHE A 107 13.34 -12.55 -8.37
N LEU A 108 14.03 -12.22 -7.27
CA LEU A 108 15.49 -12.12 -7.22
C LEU A 108 16.18 -13.47 -7.42
N LEU A 109 15.70 -14.53 -6.75
CA LEU A 109 16.27 -15.88 -6.87
C LEU A 109 16.13 -16.47 -8.28
N GLU A 110 15.05 -16.15 -8.99
CA GLU A 110 14.85 -16.60 -10.38
C GLU A 110 15.78 -15.88 -11.38
N ARG A 111 16.42 -14.77 -10.97
CA ARG A 111 17.20 -13.87 -11.85
C ARG A 111 18.66 -13.71 -11.42
N SER A 112 19.04 -14.26 -10.28
CA SER A 112 20.43 -14.41 -9.82
C SER A 112 21.14 -15.54 -10.58
#